data_AF-M0ZX55-F1
#
_entry.id   AF-M0ZX55-F1
#
_cell.length_a   1.000
_cell.length_b   1.000
_cell.length_c   1.000
_cell.angle_alpha   90.00
_cell.angle_beta   90.00
_cell.angle_gamma   90.00
#
_symmetry.space_group_name_H-M   'P 1'
#
loop_
_entity.id
_entity.type
_entity.pdbx_description
1 polymer ?
#
loop_
_entity_poly.entity_id
_entity_poly.type
_entity_poly.pdbx_seq_one_letter_code
_entity_poly.pdbx_strand_id
1 'polypeptide(L)'
;MDLAVRASLKGWKFLFVGDLAVKNELPSTFKAYRFQQHRWSCGPANLFRKMIKEIILCERVSVWKKFHLIYGFFFVRKIIAHWVTFFFYCVVIPATILVPEVHLTKPLAIYLPATITILNAACTPRSFHLLVFWILFENVMSLHRSKAAIIGLLEASRVNEWVVTEKLGNTMKQKYSAKASKKPRSRIGERIHVLELLMGMYMLHCAIYNMLFGNDHFFIYLFLQAGAFFIVGIGYVGTFVPN
;
A
#
# COMPACT_ATOMS: atom_id res chain seq x y z
N MET A 1 -2.14 -17.44 -0.78
CA MET A 1 -1.55 -17.12 -2.11
C MET A 1 -0.61 -18.23 -2.56
N ASP A 2 0.46 -18.54 -1.81
CA ASP A 2 1.42 -19.61 -2.15
C ASP A 2 0.74 -20.93 -2.55
N LEU A 3 -0.10 -21.47 -1.67
CA LEU A 3 -0.87 -22.69 -1.96
C LEU A 3 -1.69 -22.61 -3.26
N ALA A 4 -2.31 -21.46 -3.54
CA ALA A 4 -3.10 -21.28 -4.76
C ALA A 4 -2.21 -21.28 -6.01
N VAL A 5 -1.01 -20.69 -5.95
CA VAL A 5 -0.03 -20.75 -7.05
C VAL A 5 0.41 -22.19 -7.28
N ARG A 6 0.79 -22.92 -6.21
CA ARG A 6 1.21 -24.32 -6.30
C ARG A 6 0.10 -25.24 -6.82
N ALA A 7 -1.13 -25.07 -6.36
CA ALA A 7 -2.29 -25.81 -6.89
C ALA A 7 -2.54 -25.47 -8.37
N SER A 8 -2.41 -24.20 -8.77
CA SER A 8 -2.51 -23.77 -10.17
C SER A 8 -1.46 -24.45 -11.07
N LEU A 9 -0.22 -24.59 -10.60
CA LEU A 9 0.86 -25.30 -11.29
C LEU A 9 0.60 -26.82 -11.39
N LYS A 10 -0.16 -27.39 -10.45
CA LYS A 10 -0.65 -28.77 -10.52
C LYS A 10 -1.86 -28.95 -11.44
N GLY A 11 -2.30 -27.91 -12.16
CA GLY A 11 -3.42 -28.00 -13.12
C GLY A 11 -4.81 -27.80 -12.50
N TRP A 12 -4.91 -27.46 -11.21
CA TRP A 12 -6.20 -27.20 -10.57
C TRP A 12 -6.87 -25.96 -11.18
N LYS A 13 -8.20 -26.04 -11.31
CA LYS A 13 -9.07 -24.94 -11.76
C LYS A 13 -9.78 -24.35 -10.55
N PHE A 14 -9.84 -23.02 -10.47
CA PHE A 14 -10.52 -22.31 -9.40
C PHE A 14 -11.87 -21.79 -9.90
N LEU A 15 -12.92 -22.03 -9.13
CA LEU A 15 -14.25 -21.46 -9.33
C LEU A 15 -14.50 -20.40 -8.27
N PHE A 16 -14.85 -19.19 -8.69
CA PHE A 16 -15.26 -18.11 -7.79
C PHE A 16 -16.79 -18.11 -7.70
N VAL A 17 -17.32 -18.28 -6.49
CA VAL A 17 -18.76 -18.24 -6.21
C VAL A 17 -19.10 -16.85 -5.68
N GLY A 18 -19.64 -15.99 -6.54
CA GLY A 18 -19.90 -14.58 -6.22
C GLY A 18 -21.01 -14.35 -5.21
N ASP A 19 -21.97 -15.27 -5.13
CA ASP A 19 -23.16 -15.14 -4.28
C ASP A 19 -22.96 -15.58 -2.82
N LEU A 20 -21.77 -16.13 -2.51
CA LEU A 20 -21.43 -16.58 -1.17
C LEU A 20 -20.75 -15.45 -0.38
N ALA A 21 -21.50 -14.84 0.54
CA ALA A 21 -20.96 -13.83 1.46
C ALA A 21 -20.39 -14.49 2.73
N VAL A 22 -19.22 -14.03 3.16
CA VAL A 22 -18.58 -14.45 4.42
C VAL A 22 -18.28 -13.23 5.27
N LYS A 23 -18.53 -13.33 6.59
CA LYS A 23 -18.18 -12.26 7.53
C LYS A 23 -16.66 -12.03 7.52
N ASN A 24 -16.24 -10.78 7.36
CA ASN A 24 -14.83 -10.40 7.38
C ASN A 24 -14.57 -9.38 8.50
N GLU A 25 -13.41 -9.48 9.14
CA GLU A 25 -12.96 -8.54 10.15
C GLU A 25 -11.92 -7.60 9.56
N LEU A 26 -12.17 -6.29 9.66
CA LEU A 26 -11.21 -5.26 9.28
C LEU A 26 -10.22 -5.01 10.45
N PRO A 27 -9.01 -4.53 10.15
CA PRO A 27 -8.06 -4.15 11.19
C PRO A 27 -8.65 -3.08 12.12
N SER A 28 -8.60 -3.33 13.43
CA SER A 28 -9.18 -2.45 14.46
C SER A 28 -8.34 -1.22 14.77
N THR A 29 -7.09 -1.18 14.33
CA THR A 29 -6.16 -0.06 14.54
C THR A 29 -5.37 0.23 13.28
N PHE A 30 -4.89 1.48 13.13
CA PHE A 30 -4.01 1.84 12.04
C PHE A 30 -2.69 1.05 12.06
N LYS A 31 -2.17 0.75 13.26
CA LYS A 31 -0.99 -0.12 13.43
C LYS A 31 -1.24 -1.52 12.86
N ALA A 32 -2.37 -2.14 13.18
CA ALA A 32 -2.75 -3.45 12.63
C ALA A 32 -2.94 -3.40 11.10
N TYR A 33 -3.56 -2.33 10.59
CA TYR A 33 -3.70 -2.10 9.16
C TYR A 33 -2.33 -2.02 8.45
N ARG A 34 -1.38 -1.25 8.99
CA ARG A 34 -0.02 -1.17 8.45
C ARG A 34 0.68 -2.52 8.43
N PHE A 35 0.59 -3.30 9.49
CA PHE A 35 1.18 -4.65 9.50
C PHE A 35 0.54 -5.56 8.45
N GLN A 36 -0.78 -5.47 8.29
CA GLN A 36 -1.49 -6.20 7.24
C GLN A 36 -1.00 -5.80 5.86
N GLN A 37 -0.93 -4.50 5.55
CA GLN A 37 -0.44 -3.98 4.28
C GLN A 37 1.02 -4.39 4.01
N HIS A 38 1.89 -4.33 5.03
CA HIS A 38 3.26 -4.80 4.90
C HIS A 38 3.30 -6.28 4.47
N ARG A 39 2.55 -7.14 5.15
CA ARG A 39 2.48 -8.57 4.83
C ARG A 39 1.90 -8.83 3.44
N TRP A 40 0.89 -8.05 3.04
CA TRP A 40 0.23 -8.19 1.74
C TRP A 40 1.06 -7.71 0.56
N SER A 41 2.06 -6.84 0.77
CA SER A 41 3.00 -6.43 -0.28
C SER A 41 4.31 -7.22 -0.23
N CYS A 42 4.88 -7.42 0.96
CA CYS A 42 6.13 -8.17 1.16
C CYS A 42 5.95 -9.67 0.83
N GLY A 43 4.85 -10.29 1.27
CA GLY A 43 4.60 -11.72 1.08
C GLY A 43 4.59 -12.13 -0.40
N PRO A 44 3.77 -11.47 -1.26
CA PRO A 44 3.77 -11.77 -2.70
C PRO A 44 5.10 -11.48 -3.39
N ALA A 45 5.82 -10.42 -3.01
CA ALA A 45 7.14 -10.09 -3.56
C ALA A 45 8.18 -11.18 -3.26
N ASN A 46 8.25 -11.65 -2.01
CA ASN A 46 9.12 -12.77 -1.64
C ASN A 46 8.68 -14.09 -2.32
N LEU A 47 7.37 -14.33 -2.38
CA LEU A 47 6.83 -15.51 -3.04
C LEU A 47 7.18 -15.51 -4.54
N PHE A 48 7.12 -14.36 -5.21
CA PHE A 48 7.52 -14.23 -6.61
C PHE A 48 8.97 -14.70 -6.81
N ARG A 49 9.89 -14.19 -6.00
CA ARG A 49 11.30 -14.58 -6.05
C ARG A 49 11.50 -16.09 -5.84
N LYS A 50 10.79 -16.68 -4.88
CA LYS A 50 10.89 -18.11 -4.57
C LYS A 50 10.28 -18.99 -5.68
N MET A 51 9.15 -18.58 -6.24
CA MET A 51 8.38 -19.41 -7.17
C MET A 51 8.74 -19.20 -8.65
N ILE A 52 9.47 -18.14 -9.02
CA ILE A 52 9.70 -17.83 -10.45
C ILE A 52 10.36 -18.99 -11.20
N LYS A 53 11.38 -19.63 -10.60
CA LYS A 53 12.05 -20.79 -11.18
C LYS A 53 11.11 -21.99 -11.30
N GLU A 54 10.34 -22.28 -10.24
CA GLU A 54 9.35 -23.36 -10.25
C GLU A 54 8.27 -23.14 -11.34
N ILE A 55 7.82 -21.91 -11.56
CA ILE A 55 6.82 -21.58 -12.59
C ILE A 55 7.39 -21.78 -14.00
N ILE A 56 8.63 -21.33 -14.24
CA ILE A 56 9.28 -21.44 -15.55
C ILE A 56 9.50 -22.92 -15.92
N LEU A 57 10.01 -23.71 -14.98
CA LEU A 57 10.35 -25.12 -15.17
C LEU A 57 9.13 -26.06 -15.17
N CYS A 58 7.94 -25.57 -14.82
CA CYS A 58 6.75 -26.44 -14.75
C CYS A 58 6.25 -26.83 -16.15
N GLU A 59 6.39 -28.09 -16.55
CA GLU A 59 5.92 -28.58 -17.86
C GLU A 59 4.39 -28.78 -17.93
N ARG A 60 3.73 -28.90 -16.78
CA ARG A 60 2.28 -29.20 -16.69
C ARG A 60 1.37 -28.04 -17.07
N VAL A 61 1.91 -26.83 -17.22
CA VAL A 61 1.14 -25.61 -17.50
C VAL A 61 1.58 -24.98 -18.81
N SER A 62 0.61 -24.44 -19.56
CA SER A 62 0.87 -23.77 -20.82
C SER A 62 1.76 -22.53 -20.65
N VAL A 63 2.50 -22.18 -21.71
CA VAL A 63 3.36 -20.98 -21.75
C VAL A 63 2.57 -19.72 -21.41
N TRP A 64 1.34 -19.59 -21.90
CA TRP A 64 0.44 -18.48 -21.58
C TRP A 64 0.11 -18.38 -20.08
N LYS A 65 -0.11 -19.52 -19.41
CA LYS A 65 -0.36 -19.54 -17.98
C LYS A 65 0.89 -19.14 -17.18
N LYS A 66 2.08 -19.56 -17.63
CA LYS A 66 3.36 -19.12 -17.05
C LYS A 66 3.54 -17.61 -17.20
N PHE A 67 3.32 -17.08 -18.40
CA PHE A 67 3.40 -15.65 -18.67
C PHE A 67 2.41 -14.87 -17.80
N HIS A 68 1.15 -15.30 -17.74
CA HIS A 68 0.15 -14.67 -16.89
C HIS A 68 0.56 -14.66 -15.41
N LEU A 69 1.07 -15.78 -14.88
CA LEU A 69 1.50 -15.86 -13.48
C LEU A 69 2.71 -14.94 -13.19
N ILE A 70 3.73 -14.98 -14.05
CA ILE A 70 4.98 -14.22 -13.85
C ILE A 70 4.72 -12.73 -14.10
N TYR A 71 4.28 -12.38 -15.30
CA TYR A 71 4.13 -11.00 -15.74
C TYR A 71 2.86 -10.36 -15.14
N GLY A 72 1.69 -10.93 -15.37
CA GLY A 72 0.43 -10.31 -14.97
C GLY A 72 0.18 -10.35 -13.46
N PHE A 73 0.24 -11.55 -12.88
CA PHE A 73 -0.16 -11.78 -11.49
C PHE A 73 0.89 -11.32 -10.48
N PHE A 74 2.17 -11.67 -10.66
CA PHE A 74 3.23 -11.25 -9.74
C PHE A 74 3.82 -9.89 -10.10
N PHE A 75 4.41 -9.76 -11.28
CA PHE A 75 5.20 -8.56 -11.61
C PHE A 75 4.33 -7.30 -11.69
N VAL A 76 3.36 -7.25 -12.60
CA VAL A 76 2.50 -6.08 -12.79
C VAL A 76 1.65 -5.81 -11.56
N ARG A 77 0.85 -6.79 -11.11
CA ARG A 77 -0.16 -6.57 -10.07
C ARG A 77 0.41 -6.45 -8.65
N LYS A 78 1.51 -7.14 -8.33
CA LYS A 78 2.01 -7.20 -6.93
C LYS A 78 3.27 -6.38 -6.69
N ILE A 79 3.99 -5.98 -7.74
CA ILE A 79 5.22 -5.19 -7.61
C ILE A 79 5.03 -3.83 -8.29
N ILE A 80 4.88 -3.81 -9.61
CA ILE A 80 4.85 -2.59 -10.41
C ILE A 80 3.70 -1.68 -10.01
N ALA A 81 2.49 -2.21 -9.79
CA ALA A 81 1.35 -1.40 -9.40
C ALA A 81 1.62 -0.56 -8.14
N HIS A 82 2.25 -1.13 -7.12
CA HIS A 82 2.56 -0.40 -5.88
C HIS A 82 3.67 0.63 -6.09
N TRP A 83 4.71 0.27 -6.84
CA TRP A 83 5.84 1.14 -7.12
C TRP A 83 5.44 2.32 -8.00
N VAL A 84 4.69 2.08 -9.07
CA VAL A 84 4.20 3.14 -9.95
C VAL A 84 3.38 4.14 -9.15
N THR A 85 2.43 3.71 -8.31
CA THR A 85 1.68 4.63 -7.46
C THR A 85 2.61 5.47 -6.59
N PHE A 86 3.55 4.86 -5.87
CA PHE A 86 4.43 5.59 -4.98
C PHE A 86 5.37 6.55 -5.71
N PHE A 87 6.15 6.04 -6.67
CA PHE A 87 7.13 6.84 -7.39
C PHE A 87 6.46 7.92 -8.24
N PHE A 88 5.35 7.62 -8.90
CA PHE A 88 4.66 8.62 -9.71
C PHE A 88 4.10 9.77 -8.87
N TYR A 89 3.27 9.47 -7.88
CA TYR A 89 2.54 10.50 -7.13
C TYR A 89 3.38 11.19 -6.04
N CYS A 90 4.32 10.47 -5.44
CA CYS A 90 5.09 10.98 -4.30
C CYS A 90 6.53 11.38 -4.64
N VAL A 91 7.05 11.02 -5.82
CA VAL A 91 8.44 11.34 -6.21
C VAL A 91 8.49 12.12 -7.53
N VAL A 92 7.94 11.57 -8.62
CA VAL A 92 8.03 12.15 -9.97
C VAL A 92 7.26 13.46 -10.05
N ILE A 93 5.97 13.49 -9.67
CA ILE A 93 5.18 14.73 -9.72
C ILE A 93 5.86 15.86 -8.91
N PRO A 94 6.23 15.66 -7.62
CA PRO A 94 6.93 16.70 -6.88
C PRO A 94 8.31 17.06 -7.47
N ALA A 95 9.07 16.10 -8.00
CA ALA A 95 10.38 16.37 -8.60
C ALA A 95 10.28 17.19 -9.88
N THR A 96 9.28 16.94 -10.74
CA THR A 96 9.06 17.70 -11.97
C THR A 96 8.75 19.18 -11.70
N ILE A 97 8.23 19.50 -10.52
CA ILE A 97 7.97 20.88 -10.11
C ILE A 97 9.25 21.63 -9.75
N LEU A 98 10.29 20.91 -9.28
CA LEU A 98 11.59 21.50 -8.95
C LEU A 98 12.50 21.68 -10.18
N VAL A 99 12.19 20.99 -11.29
CA VAL A 99 12.99 20.99 -12.52
C VAL A 99 12.18 21.70 -13.62
N PRO A 100 12.37 23.01 -13.83
CA PRO A 100 11.53 23.80 -14.72
C PRO A 100 11.58 23.33 -16.19
N GLU A 101 12.61 22.60 -16.59
CA GLU A 101 12.76 22.04 -17.94
C GLU A 101 11.82 20.86 -18.22
N VAL A 102 11.27 20.21 -17.19
CA VAL A 102 10.44 19.01 -17.34
C VAL A 102 8.96 19.35 -17.16
N HIS A 103 8.27 19.54 -18.28
CA HIS A 103 6.82 19.74 -18.27
C HIS A 103 6.07 18.40 -18.25
N LEU A 104 5.36 18.15 -17.16
CA LEU A 104 4.51 16.97 -17.04
C LEU A 104 3.17 17.18 -17.75
N THR A 105 2.87 16.33 -18.74
CA THR A 105 1.63 16.46 -19.53
C THR A 105 0.39 16.18 -18.66
N LYS A 106 -0.53 17.15 -18.57
CA LYS A 106 -1.77 17.06 -17.76
C LYS A 106 -2.63 15.81 -18.01
N PRO A 107 -2.79 15.29 -19.25
CA PRO A 107 -3.53 14.06 -19.49
C PRO A 107 -2.99 12.85 -18.73
N LEU A 108 -1.66 12.75 -18.62
CA LEU A 108 -1.00 11.66 -17.92
C LEU A 108 -1.08 11.82 -16.39
N ALA A 109 -0.85 13.03 -15.89
CA ALA A 109 -0.74 13.30 -14.46
C ALA A 109 -2.09 13.44 -13.75
N ILE A 110 -3.12 13.91 -14.44
CA ILE A 110 -4.42 14.25 -13.85
C ILE A 110 -5.52 13.40 -14.46
N TYR A 111 -5.72 13.45 -15.78
CA TYR A 111 -6.92 12.88 -16.41
C TYR A 111 -6.96 11.35 -16.33
N LEU A 112 -5.85 10.67 -16.60
CA LEU A 112 -5.77 9.21 -16.51
C LEU A 112 -6.01 8.72 -15.06
N PRO A 113 -5.30 9.24 -14.04
CA PRO A 113 -5.57 8.93 -12.63
C PRO A 113 -7.01 9.22 -12.17
N ALA A 114 -7.54 10.40 -12.55
CA ALA A 114 -8.88 10.81 -12.18
C ALA A 114 -9.92 9.87 -12.79
N THR A 115 -9.77 9.51 -14.06
CA THR A 115 -10.67 8.57 -14.76
C THR A 115 -10.67 7.20 -14.07
N ILE A 116 -9.50 6.64 -13.78
CA ILE A 116 -9.40 5.34 -13.08
C ILE A 116 -10.06 5.43 -11.70
N THR A 117 -9.84 6.53 -10.98
CA THR A 117 -10.38 6.73 -9.63
C THR A 117 -11.91 6.86 -9.65
N ILE A 118 -12.46 7.61 -10.60
CA ILE A 118 -13.91 7.77 -10.80
C ILE A 118 -14.54 6.43 -11.18
N LEU A 119 -13.93 5.67 -12.10
CA LEU A 119 -14.43 4.34 -12.49
C LEU A 119 -14.46 3.37 -11.30
N ASN A 120 -13.43 3.37 -10.45
CA ASN A 120 -13.43 2.56 -9.23
C ASN A 120 -14.48 3.03 -8.23
N ALA A 121 -14.68 4.34 -8.07
CA ALA A 121 -15.67 4.91 -7.17
C ALA A 121 -17.11 4.64 -7.65
N ALA A 122 -17.35 4.58 -8.96
CA ALA A 122 -18.65 4.27 -9.54
C ALA A 122 -19.17 2.88 -9.12
N CYS A 123 -18.26 1.92 -8.87
CA CYS A 123 -18.62 0.61 -8.34
C CYS A 123 -19.07 0.64 -6.87
N THR A 124 -18.87 1.75 -6.15
CA THR A 124 -19.17 1.90 -4.71
C THR A 124 -19.74 3.29 -4.37
N PRO A 125 -20.92 3.66 -4.92
CA PRO A 125 -21.44 5.03 -4.85
C PRO A 125 -21.65 5.55 -3.42
N ARG A 126 -21.95 4.66 -2.47
CA ARG A 126 -22.13 5.02 -1.05
C ARG A 126 -20.88 5.66 -0.42
N SER A 127 -19.70 5.34 -0.92
CA SER A 127 -18.42 5.79 -0.35
C SER A 127 -17.81 6.97 -1.10
N PHE A 128 -18.53 7.57 -2.06
CA PHE A 128 -18.00 8.63 -2.93
C PHE A 128 -17.53 9.87 -2.15
N HIS A 129 -18.19 10.20 -1.04
CA HIS A 129 -17.81 11.32 -0.16
C HIS A 129 -16.41 11.14 0.49
N LEU A 130 -15.86 9.92 0.53
CA LEU A 130 -14.54 9.63 1.09
C LEU A 130 -13.41 9.65 0.06
N LEU A 131 -13.72 9.94 -1.21
CA LEU A 131 -12.79 9.76 -2.33
C LEU A 131 -11.49 10.56 -2.16
N VAL A 132 -11.58 11.84 -1.78
CA VAL A 132 -10.41 12.70 -1.60
C VAL A 132 -9.52 12.18 -0.47
N PHE A 133 -10.11 11.83 0.68
CA PHE A 133 -9.37 11.25 1.79
C PHE A 133 -8.73 9.91 1.42
N TRP A 134 -9.43 9.09 0.65
CA TRP A 134 -8.92 7.82 0.16
C TRP A 134 -7.71 8.01 -0.75
N ILE A 135 -7.75 8.93 -1.72
CA ILE A 135 -6.60 9.22 -2.61
C ILE A 135 -5.38 9.64 -1.78
N LEU A 136 -5.55 10.62 -0.89
CA LEU A 136 -4.45 11.13 -0.07
C LEU A 136 -3.86 10.03 0.81
N PHE A 137 -4.71 9.21 1.43
CA PHE A 137 -4.30 8.10 2.27
C PHE A 137 -3.64 6.97 1.49
N GLU A 138 -4.14 6.62 0.31
CA GLU A 138 -3.55 5.60 -0.58
C GLU A 138 -2.14 6.00 -1.03
N ASN A 139 -1.91 7.28 -1.29
CA ASN A 139 -0.59 7.82 -1.60
C ASN A 139 0.37 7.69 -0.42
N VAL A 140 -0.06 7.96 0.82
CA VAL A 140 0.76 7.68 2.01
C VAL A 140 1.05 6.18 2.15
N MET A 141 0.03 5.34 1.97
CA MET A 141 0.16 3.89 2.08
C MET A 141 0.99 3.27 0.95
N SER A 142 1.09 3.93 -0.20
CA SER A 142 1.92 3.51 -1.32
C SER A 142 3.41 3.45 -0.93
N LEU A 143 3.90 4.39 -0.10
CA LEU A 143 5.26 4.36 0.45
C LEU A 143 5.49 3.08 1.24
N HIS A 144 4.55 2.77 2.15
CA HIS A 144 4.65 1.59 3.01
C HIS A 144 4.61 0.28 2.21
N ARG A 145 3.72 0.19 1.21
CA ARG A 145 3.61 -0.98 0.32
C ARG A 145 4.83 -1.13 -0.58
N SER A 146 5.36 -0.06 -1.13
CA SER A 146 6.58 -0.08 -1.97
C SER A 146 7.79 -0.50 -1.17
N LYS A 147 7.99 0.06 0.03
CA LYS A 147 9.03 -0.38 0.96
C LYS A 147 8.90 -1.86 1.29
N ALA A 148 7.69 -2.33 1.60
CA ALA A 148 7.45 -3.74 1.90
C ALA A 148 7.72 -4.67 0.70
N ALA A 149 7.36 -4.25 -0.52
CA ALA A 149 7.66 -4.99 -1.74
C ALA A 149 9.18 -5.09 -2.00
N ILE A 150 9.93 -4.00 -1.80
CA ILE A 150 11.41 -3.99 -1.90
C ILE A 150 12.02 -4.95 -0.88
N ILE A 151 11.59 -4.88 0.39
CA ILE A 151 12.03 -5.80 1.45
C ILE A 151 11.76 -7.25 1.07
N GLY A 152 10.57 -7.54 0.53
CA GLY A 152 10.19 -8.87 0.08
C GLY A 152 11.06 -9.41 -1.06
N LEU A 153 11.44 -8.56 -2.01
CA LEU A 153 12.33 -8.93 -3.12
C LEU A 153 13.78 -9.14 -2.67
N LEU A 154 14.26 -8.32 -1.73
CA LEU A 154 15.66 -8.35 -1.27
C LEU A 154 15.93 -9.34 -0.13
N GLU A 155 14.91 -10.02 0.41
CA GLU A 155 15.04 -10.91 1.57
C GLU A 155 15.70 -10.25 2.79
N ALA A 156 15.45 -8.96 3.00
CA ALA A 156 15.93 -8.31 4.22
C ALA A 156 15.28 -8.95 5.47
N SER A 157 15.99 -8.99 6.60
CA SER A 157 15.67 -9.78 7.82
C SER A 157 14.22 -9.74 8.33
N ARG A 158 13.42 -8.73 7.97
CA ARG A 158 12.01 -8.58 8.36
C ARG A 158 11.01 -9.34 7.47
N VAL A 159 11.45 -10.12 6.50
CA VAL A 159 10.56 -10.90 5.61
C VAL A 159 9.92 -12.10 6.34
N ASN A 160 10.61 -12.67 7.33
CA ASN A 160 10.14 -13.85 8.06
C ASN A 160 9.46 -13.51 9.40
N GLU A 161 9.42 -12.24 9.81
CA GLU A 161 8.66 -11.81 10.99
C GLU A 161 7.15 -11.88 10.69
N TRP A 162 6.58 -13.06 10.93
CA TRP A 162 5.14 -13.26 10.90
C TRP A 162 4.51 -12.70 12.18
N VAL A 163 4.51 -11.39 12.32
CA VAL A 163 3.75 -10.73 13.38
C VAL A 163 2.27 -10.92 13.05
N VAL A 164 1.55 -11.66 13.90
CA VAL A 164 0.10 -11.87 13.78
C VAL A 164 -0.58 -10.52 13.88
N THR A 165 -1.32 -10.14 12.84
CA THR A 165 -2.21 -8.99 12.92
C THR A 165 -3.25 -9.29 13.99
N GLU A 166 -3.22 -8.54 15.09
CA GLU A 166 -4.23 -8.67 16.13
C GLU A 166 -5.60 -8.38 15.53
N LYS A 167 -6.48 -9.37 15.64
CA LYS A 167 -7.90 -9.29 15.28
C LYS A 167 -8.71 -9.06 16.54
N LEU A 168 -9.84 -8.37 16.44
CA LEU A 168 -10.67 -7.97 17.60
C LEU A 168 -11.01 -9.17 18.51
N GLY A 169 -11.32 -10.33 17.92
CA GLY A 169 -11.62 -11.56 18.67
C GLY A 169 -10.43 -12.14 19.47
N ASN A 170 -9.18 -11.86 19.06
CA ASN A 170 -7.99 -12.32 19.79
C ASN A 170 -7.55 -11.35 20.90
N THR A 171 -7.85 -10.05 20.76
CA THR A 171 -7.52 -9.05 21.80
C THR A 171 -8.30 -9.32 23.09
N MET A 172 -9.56 -9.80 23.00
CA MET A 172 -10.30 -10.27 24.18
C MET A 172 -9.61 -11.47 24.85
N LYS A 173 -9.14 -12.46 24.08
CA LYS A 173 -8.42 -13.63 24.63
C LYS A 173 -7.08 -13.27 25.27
N GLN A 174 -6.31 -12.35 24.69
CA GLN A 174 -5.07 -11.86 25.28
C GLN A 174 -5.29 -11.02 26.54
N LYS A 175 -6.43 -10.32 26.66
CA LYS A 175 -6.79 -9.59 27.89
C LYS A 175 -6.90 -10.52 29.12
N TYR A 176 -7.30 -11.78 28.91
CA TYR A 176 -7.32 -12.80 29.98
C TYR A 176 -5.93 -13.38 30.31
N SER A 177 -4.98 -13.40 29.37
CA SER A 177 -3.63 -13.95 29.60
C SER A 177 -2.57 -12.90 29.99
N ALA A 178 -2.82 -11.61 29.77
CA ALA A 178 -1.82 -10.54 29.92
C ALA A 178 -1.93 -9.77 31.24
N LYS A 179 -2.18 -10.45 32.36
CA LYS A 179 -2.09 -9.84 33.71
C LYS A 179 -0.64 -9.69 34.22
N ALA A 180 0.37 -9.88 33.37
CA ALA A 180 1.78 -9.75 33.72
C ALA A 180 2.49 -8.66 32.90
N SER A 181 2.77 -7.55 33.60
CA SER A 181 3.81 -6.54 33.38
C SER A 181 4.12 -6.05 31.95
N LYS A 182 3.76 -4.80 31.65
CA LYS A 182 4.58 -3.95 30.76
C LYS A 182 4.70 -2.53 31.31
N LYS A 183 5.95 -2.12 31.58
CA LYS A 183 6.36 -0.75 31.94
C LYS A 183 5.84 0.28 30.92
N PRO A 184 5.57 1.53 31.31
CA PRO A 184 5.11 2.57 30.39
C PRO A 184 6.29 3.06 29.53
N ARG A 185 6.63 2.33 28.46
CA ARG A 185 7.45 2.90 27.39
C ARG A 185 6.65 4.05 26.75
N SER A 186 7.30 5.18 26.52
CA SER A 186 6.66 6.41 26.05
C SER A 186 5.87 6.14 24.77
N ARG A 187 4.53 6.21 24.87
CA ARG A 187 3.59 5.87 23.79
C ARG A 187 3.72 6.75 22.54
N ILE A 188 4.44 7.86 22.64
CA ILE A 188 4.58 8.87 21.59
C ILE A 188 5.70 8.49 20.61
N GLY A 189 6.85 7.99 21.10
CA GLY A 189 7.98 7.63 20.24
C GLY A 189 7.70 6.45 19.30
N GLU A 190 6.91 5.47 19.75
CA GLU A 190 6.50 4.33 18.90
C GLU A 190 5.46 4.71 17.82
N ARG A 191 4.87 5.90 17.90
CA ARG A 191 3.83 6.38 16.97
C ARG A 191 4.39 7.23 15.84
N ILE A 192 5.58 7.80 16.02
CA ILE A 192 6.20 8.66 15.01
C ILE A 192 6.74 7.80 13.87
N HIS A 193 6.37 8.17 12.66
CA HIS A 193 6.76 7.51 11.43
C HIS A 193 7.67 8.44 10.62
N VAL A 194 8.98 8.29 10.83
CA VAL A 194 10.01 9.22 10.32
C VAL A 194 10.03 9.32 8.79
N LEU A 195 9.84 8.22 8.07
CA LEU A 195 9.86 8.25 6.60
C LEU A 195 8.68 9.04 6.04
N GLU A 196 7.52 8.90 6.66
CA GLU A 196 6.31 9.61 6.33
C GLU A 196 6.47 11.12 6.63
N LEU A 197 7.13 11.48 7.72
CA LEU A 197 7.48 12.87 8.02
C LEU A 197 8.48 13.45 7.01
N LEU A 198 9.53 12.71 6.65
CA LEU A 198 10.51 13.15 5.64
C LEU A 198 9.84 13.36 4.28
N MET A 199 8.96 12.45 3.88
CA MET A 199 8.17 12.60 2.65
C MET A 199 7.23 13.81 2.74
N GLY A 200 6.58 14.03 3.89
CA GLY A 200 5.78 15.23 4.13
C GLY A 200 6.57 16.52 3.99
N MET A 201 7.79 16.58 4.54
CA MET A 201 8.69 17.73 4.39
C MET A 201 9.11 17.96 2.94
N TYR A 202 9.44 16.89 2.22
CA TYR A 202 9.78 16.96 0.80
C TYR A 202 8.60 17.52 -0.03
N MET A 203 7.40 17.00 0.18
CA MET A 203 6.21 17.48 -0.54
C MET A 203 5.83 18.91 -0.16
N LEU A 204 5.99 19.29 1.11
CA LEU A 204 5.78 20.66 1.57
C LEU A 204 6.76 21.63 0.89
N HIS A 205 8.04 21.25 0.79
CA HIS A 205 9.03 22.05 0.10
C HIS A 205 8.66 22.25 -1.38
N CYS A 206 8.28 21.18 -2.08
CA CYS A 206 7.82 21.28 -3.47
C CYS A 206 6.53 22.12 -3.61
N ALA A 207 5.61 22.03 -2.64
CA ALA A 207 4.38 22.82 -2.64
C ALA A 207 4.66 24.32 -2.51
N ILE A 208 5.54 24.69 -1.57
CA ILE A 208 5.96 26.09 -1.36
C ILE A 208 6.69 26.59 -2.60
N TYR A 209 7.61 25.79 -3.16
CA TYR A 209 8.33 26.17 -4.38
C TYR A 209 7.36 26.45 -5.54
N ASN A 210 6.40 25.56 -5.78
CA ASN A 210 5.41 25.74 -6.84
C ASN A 210 4.49 26.94 -6.60
N MET A 211 4.15 27.23 -5.35
CA MET A 211 3.33 28.39 -5.01
C MET A 211 4.06 29.72 -5.29
N LEU A 212 5.39 29.75 -5.15
CA LEU A 212 6.20 30.96 -5.35
C LEU A 212 6.64 31.17 -6.81
N PHE A 213 6.95 30.08 -7.52
CA PHE A 213 7.60 30.13 -8.84
C PHE A 213 6.82 29.42 -9.94
N GLY A 214 5.80 28.64 -9.58
CA GLY A 214 5.01 27.86 -10.52
C GLY A 214 3.88 28.67 -11.16
N ASN A 215 3.62 28.38 -12.43
CA ASN A 215 2.48 28.93 -13.17
C ASN A 215 1.24 28.02 -13.13
N ASP A 216 1.31 26.92 -12.38
CA ASP A 216 0.24 25.94 -12.26
C ASP A 216 -0.28 25.78 -10.82
N HIS A 217 -1.41 25.09 -10.69
CA HIS A 217 -2.10 24.92 -9.41
C HIS A 217 -1.76 23.57 -8.72
N PHE A 218 -0.67 22.89 -9.10
CA PHE A 218 -0.30 21.62 -8.46
C PHE A 218 0.04 21.77 -6.96
N PHE A 219 0.34 22.99 -6.51
CA PHE A 219 0.63 23.28 -5.10
C PHE A 219 -0.53 22.86 -4.20
N ILE A 220 -1.79 22.98 -4.66
CA ILE A 220 -2.99 22.59 -3.88
C ILE A 220 -2.92 21.10 -3.55
N TYR A 221 -2.68 20.26 -4.56
CA TYR A 221 -2.53 18.81 -4.38
C TYR A 221 -1.35 18.48 -3.46
N LEU A 222 -0.20 19.13 -3.66
CA LEU A 222 0.99 18.87 -2.85
C LEU A 222 0.82 19.29 -1.39
N PHE A 223 0.15 20.41 -1.09
CA PHE A 223 -0.15 20.80 0.29
C PHE A 223 -1.07 19.80 0.97
N LEU A 224 -2.14 19.36 0.30
CA LEU A 224 -3.05 18.35 0.84
C LEU A 224 -2.31 17.02 1.10
N GLN A 225 -1.45 16.62 0.16
CA GLN A 225 -0.66 15.39 0.29
C GLN A 225 0.39 15.48 1.39
N ALA A 226 1.09 16.61 1.53
CA ALA A 226 2.02 16.87 2.62
C ALA A 226 1.30 16.81 3.98
N GLY A 227 0.12 17.44 4.09
CA GLY A 227 -0.74 17.36 5.27
C GLY A 227 -1.09 15.91 5.64
N ALA A 228 -1.49 15.09 4.67
CA ALA A 228 -1.77 13.68 4.89
C ALA A 228 -0.53 12.90 5.39
N PHE A 229 0.64 13.15 4.81
CA PHE A 229 1.91 12.55 5.26
C PHE A 229 2.27 12.97 6.69
N PHE A 230 2.06 14.23 7.08
CA PHE A 230 2.30 14.69 8.45
C PHE A 230 1.31 14.09 9.46
N ILE A 231 0.01 14.05 9.12
CA ILE A 231 -1.04 13.47 9.98
C ILE A 231 -0.74 12.00 10.28
N VAL A 232 -0.38 11.23 9.25
CA VAL A 232 0.05 9.83 9.40
C VAL A 232 1.40 9.75 10.10
N GLY A 233 2.33 10.64 9.76
CA GLY A 233 3.70 10.72 10.29
C GLY A 233 3.77 10.93 11.81
N ILE A 234 2.87 11.75 12.36
CA ILE A 234 2.76 12.00 13.81
C ILE A 234 1.99 10.85 14.51
N GLY A 235 1.31 10.00 13.76
CA GLY A 235 0.55 8.87 14.28
C GLY A 235 -0.83 9.26 14.83
N TYR A 236 -1.46 10.29 14.25
CA TYR A 236 -2.80 10.75 14.64
C TYR A 236 -3.94 9.86 14.09
N VAL A 237 -3.64 8.93 13.17
CA VAL A 237 -4.64 8.07 12.51
C VAL A 237 -4.93 6.79 13.30
N GLY A 238 -6.22 6.44 13.43
CA GLY A 238 -6.66 5.15 13.97
C GLY A 238 -6.30 4.94 15.45
N THR A 239 -6.37 6.00 16.24
CA THR A 239 -6.04 6.06 17.67
C THR A 239 -7.15 5.51 18.58
N PHE A 240 -8.39 5.48 18.10
CA PHE A 240 -9.55 4.99 18.82
C PHE A 240 -9.90 3.58 18.37
N VAL A 241 -9.92 2.63 19.32
CA VAL A 241 -10.52 1.31 19.09
C VAL A 241 -11.99 1.45 19.51
N PRO A 242 -12.96 1.28 18.60
CA PRO A 242 -14.36 1.23 19.00
C PRO A 242 -14.56 0.05 19.96
N ASN A 243 -15.18 0.33 21.11
CA ASN A 243 -15.56 -0.68 22.10
C ASN A 243 -16.71 -1.55 21.60
#